data_AF-A0AAV6UUM9-F1
#
_entry.id   AF-A0AAV6UUM9-F1
#
_cell.length_a   1.000
_cell.length_b   1.000
_cell.length_c   1.000
_cell.angle_alpha   90.00
_cell.angle_beta   90.00
_cell.angle_gamma   90.00
#
_symmetry.space_group_name_H-M   'P 1'
#
loop_
_entity.id
_entity.type
_entity.pdbx_description
1 polymer ?
#
loop_
_entity_poly.entity_id
_entity_poly.type
_entity_poly.pdbx_seq_one_letter_code
_entity_poly.pdbx_strand_id
1 'polypeptide(L)' 'MGAQIKPPPGTGPYCFRIHGQIYHMVSPLYAGSEQKAGYGQLYIFDSSEATIQRMENSNKGCSQILMQQLDSVL' A
#
# COMPACT_ATOMS: atom_id res chain seq x y z
N MET A 1 -0.59 -33.89 15.75
CA MET A 1 0.61 -33.27 15.15
C MET A 1 0.21 -31.93 14.57
N GLY A 2 0.79 -30.82 15.03
CA GLY A 2 0.53 -29.48 14.46
C GLY A 2 1.83 -28.91 13.91
N ALA A 3 1.79 -28.35 12.70
CA ALA A 3 2.94 -27.66 12.13
C ALA A 3 3.24 -26.39 12.95
N GLN A 4 4.47 -26.21 13.40
CA GLN A 4 4.94 -24.92 13.91
C GLN A 4 5.07 -23.95 12.73
N ILE A 5 4.05 -23.12 12.54
CA ILE A 5 4.09 -22.04 11.54
C ILE A 5 4.91 -20.91 12.15
N LYS A 6 6.14 -20.71 11.64
CA LYS A 6 6.89 -19.48 11.91
C LYS A 6 6.46 -18.44 10.88
N PRO A 7 6.07 -17.22 11.29
CA PRO A 7 5.79 -16.17 10.31
C PRO A 7 7.07 -15.92 9.49
N PRO A 8 6.93 -15.67 8.17
CA PRO A 8 8.09 -15.31 7.35
C PRO A 8 8.76 -14.04 7.92
N PRO A 9 10.10 -13.98 7.92
CA PRO A 9 10.81 -12.81 8.44
C PRO A 9 10.53 -11.58 7.57
N GLY A 10 10.16 -10.46 8.21
CA GLY A 10 9.90 -9.18 7.53
C GLY A 10 8.63 -8.48 8.00
N THR A 11 8.40 -7.26 7.51
CA THR A 11 7.21 -6.45 7.81
C THR A 11 6.06 -6.81 6.86
N GLY A 12 5.53 -8.02 7.01
CA GLY A 12 4.30 -8.46 6.32
C GLY A 12 3.03 -8.01 7.07
N PRO A 13 1.84 -8.13 6.45
CA PRO A 13 0.58 -7.90 7.13
C PRO A 13 0.49 -8.75 8.40
N TYR A 14 0.04 -8.14 9.50
CA TYR A 14 -0.06 -8.85 10.77
C TYR A 14 -1.10 -9.98 10.65
N CYS A 15 -0.65 -11.21 10.91
CA CYS A 15 -1.49 -12.41 10.82
C CYS A 15 -1.72 -12.97 12.23
N PHE A 16 -2.98 -13.05 12.66
CA PHE A 16 -3.33 -13.70 13.93
C PHE A 16 -4.30 -14.85 13.69
N ARG A 17 -4.32 -15.79 14.65
CA ARG A 17 -5.19 -16.96 14.60
C ARG A 17 -6.22 -16.87 15.72
N ILE A 18 -7.48 -16.68 15.37
CA ILE A 18 -8.61 -16.70 16.32
C ILE A 18 -9.41 -17.96 16.03
N HIS A 19 -9.63 -18.80 17.05
CA HIS A 19 -10.36 -20.08 16.95
C HIS A 19 -9.94 -21.00 15.79
N GLY A 20 -8.65 -21.01 15.45
CA GLY A 20 -8.12 -21.88 14.40
C GLY A 20 -8.16 -21.29 12.99
N GLN A 21 -8.83 -20.16 12.79
CA GLN A 21 -8.94 -19.46 11.51
C GLN A 21 -7.89 -18.34 11.40
N ILE A 22 -7.29 -18.23 10.21
CA ILE A 22 -6.29 -17.19 9.90
C ILE A 22 -7.04 -15.92 9.53
N TYR A 23 -6.70 -14.83 10.21
CA TYR A 23 -7.17 -13.49 9.88
C TYR A 23 -5.97 -12.62 9.50
N HIS A 24 -6.14 -11.83 8.44
CA HIS A 24 -5.19 -10.81 8.02
C HIS A 24 -5.71 -9.45 8.46
N MET A 25 -4.90 -8.70 9.21
CA MET A 25 -5.17 -7.29 9.44
C MET A 25 -4.63 -6.52 8.24
N VAL A 26 -5.51 -6.16 7.31
CA VAL A 26 -5.19 -5.34 6.13
C VAL A 26 -5.77 -3.95 6.29
N SER A 27 -5.05 -2.94 5.81
CA SER A 27 -5.58 -1.59 5.69
C SER A 27 -6.79 -1.57 4.74
N PRO A 28 -7.71 -0.60 4.87
CA PRO A 28 -8.81 -0.44 3.93
C PRO A 28 -8.32 -0.39 2.49
N LEU A 29 -9.13 -0.89 1.56
CA LEU A 29 -8.79 -0.87 0.14
C LEU A 29 -8.65 0.57 -0.37
N TYR A 30 -9.56 1.46 0.00
CA TYR A 30 -9.50 2.89 -0.32
C TYR A 30 -9.19 3.71 0.93
N ALA A 31 -8.58 4.87 0.74
CA ALA A 31 -8.49 5.86 1.80
C ALA A 31 -9.88 6.39 2.16
N GLY A 32 -10.07 6.78 3.42
CA GLY A 32 -11.26 7.53 3.83
C GLY A 32 -11.34 8.88 3.11
N SER A 33 -12.52 9.48 3.03
CA SER A 33 -12.78 10.73 2.29
C SER A 33 -11.88 11.91 2.69
N GLU A 34 -11.39 11.93 3.93
CA GLU A 34 -10.50 12.99 4.44
C GLU A 34 -9.04 12.53 4.59
N GLN A 35 -8.74 11.28 4.20
CA GLN A 35 -7.41 10.68 4.35
C GLN A 35 -6.73 10.54 3.01
N LYS A 36 -5.43 10.76 3.03
CA LYS A 36 -4.56 10.54 1.88
C LYS A 36 -4.32 9.06 1.69
N ALA A 37 -4.30 8.63 0.43
CA ALA A 37 -3.96 7.25 0.08
C ALA A 37 -2.55 6.89 0.57
N GLY A 38 -2.45 5.80 1.34
CA GLY A 38 -1.18 5.20 1.69
C GLY A 38 -0.53 4.53 0.47
N TYR A 39 0.78 4.26 0.53
CA TYR A 39 1.53 3.71 -0.61
C TYR A 39 0.94 2.41 -1.18
N GLY A 40 0.43 1.52 -0.33
CA GLY A 40 -0.22 0.30 -0.79
C GLY A 40 -1.51 0.55 -1.56
N GLN A 41 -2.24 1.62 -1.23
CA GLN A 41 -3.49 1.99 -1.88
C GLN A 41 -3.25 2.68 -3.23
N LEU A 42 -2.06 3.24 -3.45
CA LEU A 42 -1.71 3.86 -4.73
C LEU A 42 -1.71 2.88 -5.90
N TYR A 43 -1.50 1.58 -5.64
CA TYR A 43 -1.54 0.54 -6.67
C TYR A 43 -2.94 0.21 -7.18
N ILE A 44 -3.98 0.82 -6.60
CA ILE A 44 -5.38 0.62 -7.01
C ILE A 44 -5.81 1.70 -8.02
N PHE A 45 -5.19 2.87 -7.97
CA PHE A 45 -5.44 3.94 -8.94
C PHE A 45 -4.78 3.61 -10.28
N ASP A 46 -5.29 4.23 -11.35
CA ASP A 46 -4.52 4.30 -12.59
C ASP A 46 -3.20 5.05 -12.36
N SER A 47 -2.24 4.84 -13.25
CA SER A 47 -0.87 5.35 -13.07
C SER A 47 -0.82 6.88 -12.97
N SER A 48 -1.67 7.57 -13.73
CA SER A 48 -1.71 9.03 -13.75
C SER A 48 -2.26 9.60 -12.44
N GLU A 49 -3.36 9.03 -11.93
CA GLU A 49 -3.93 9.41 -10.65
C GLU A 49 -3.00 9.01 -9.49
N ALA A 50 -2.37 7.83 -9.54
CA ALA A 50 -1.38 7.42 -8.56
C ALA A 50 -0.21 8.42 -8.49
N THR A 51 0.22 8.95 -9.64
CA THR A 51 1.28 9.97 -9.71
C THR A 51 0.84 11.30 -9.08
N ILE A 52 -0.39 11.75 -9.33
CA ILE A 52 -0.96 12.94 -8.68
C ILE A 52 -1.01 12.74 -7.16
N GLN A 53 -1.52 11.59 -6.70
CA GLN A 53 -1.61 11.27 -5.28
C GLN A 53 -0.22 11.23 -4.62
N ARG A 54 0.82 10.68 -5.28
CA ARG A 54 2.20 10.72 -4.75
C ARG A 54 2.69 12.15 -4.55
N MET A 55 2.46 13.01 -5.55
CA MET A 55 2.85 14.43 -5.54
C MET A 55 2.13 15.19 -4.42
N GLU A 56 0.83 14.99 -4.27
CA GLU A 56 0.07 15.63 -3.20
C GLU A 56 0.42 15.09 -1.81
N ASN A 57 1.08 13.94 -1.70
CA ASN A 57 1.45 13.30 -0.43
C ASN A 57 2.89 13.56 -0.02
N SER A 58 3.74 12.55 -0.05
CA SER A 58 5.13 12.64 0.42
C SER A 58 6.04 13.36 -0.58
N ASN A 59 5.61 13.53 -1.84
CA ASN A 59 6.45 14.06 -2.91
C ASN A 59 6.09 15.50 -3.32
N LYS A 60 5.49 16.30 -2.42
CA LYS A 60 5.05 17.69 -2.71
C LYS A 60 6.13 18.62 -3.27
N GLY A 61 7.41 18.35 -3.00
CA GLY A 61 8.54 19.12 -3.53
C GLY A 61 9.19 18.54 -4.78
N CYS A 62 8.70 17.42 -5.30
CA CYS A 62 9.28 16.78 -6.48
C CYS A 62 8.89 17.52 -7.76
N SER A 63 9.72 17.39 -8.80
CA SER A 63 9.38 17.92 -10.13
C SER A 63 8.24 17.11 -10.73
N GLN A 64 7.13 17.78 -11.06
CA GLN A 64 5.97 17.14 -11.69
C GLN A 64 6.34 16.48 -13.02
N ILE A 65 7.16 17.14 -13.84
CA ILE A 65 7.58 16.61 -15.15
C ILE A 65 8.38 15.33 -14.96
N LEU A 66 9.34 15.32 -14.03
CA LEU A 66 10.16 14.14 -13.77
C LEU A 66 9.29 12.97 -13.27
N MET A 67 8.33 13.23 -12.40
CA MET A 67 7.45 12.20 -11.85
C MET A 67 6.53 11.60 -12.93
N GLN A 68 6.03 12.40 -13.86
CA GLN A 68 5.26 11.91 -15.01
C GLN A 68 6.13 11.08 -15.98
N GLN A 69 7.39 11.49 -16.20
CA GLN A 69 8.33 10.71 -17.00
C GLN A 69 8.67 9.37 -16.34
N LEU A 70 8.83 9.35 -15.02
CA LEU A 70 9.06 8.12 -14.26
C LEU A 70 7.86 7.17 -14.33
N ASP A 71 6.63 7.70 -14.31
CA ASP A 71 5.42 6.89 -14.46
C ASP A 71 5.34 6.22 -15.85
N SER A 72 5.84 6.89 -16.89
CA SER A 72 5.81 6.34 -18.27
C SER A 72 6.77 5.18 -18.53
N VAL A 73 7.73 4.93 -17.62
CA VAL A 73 8.74 3.86 -17.76
C VAL A 73 8.50 2.67 -16.83
N LEU A 74 7.47 2.74 -15.98
CA LEU A 74 7.03 1.67 -15.07
C LEU A 74 5.93 0.81 -15.70
#